data_AF-A0A392RP33-F1
#
_entry.id   AF-A0A392RP33-F1
#
_cell.length_a   1.000
_cell.length_b   1.000
_cell.length_c   1.000
_cell.angle_alpha   90.00
_cell.angle_beta   90.00
_cell.angle_gamma   90.00
#
_symmetry.space_group_name_H-M   'P 1'
#
loop_
_entity.id
_entity.type
_entity.pdbx_description
1 polymer ?
#
loop_
_entity_poly.entity_id
_entity_poly.type
_entity_poly.pdbx_seq_one_letter_code
_entity_poly.pdbx_strand_id
1 'polypeptide(L)'
;MLKLTNPLLEEIKECQKRDQKLMEKMALINEGKEIDFGIDEKGVIRYRGRVCVPDVPEWKKMILEEGHRSGLSIHPGVTQMYQDLKKLFWWP
;
A
#
# COMPACT_ATOMS: atom_id res chain seq x y z
N MET A 1 7.04 -1.10 -16.45
CA MET A 1 7.09 -0.30 -15.20
C MET A 1 5.65 -0.23 -14.69
N LEU A 2 5.38 -0.70 -13.47
CA LEU A 2 4.04 -0.66 -12.88
C LEU A 2 3.50 0.76 -12.95
N LYS A 3 2.48 0.98 -13.77
CA LYS A 3 1.59 2.10 -13.55
C LYS A 3 0.64 1.62 -12.48
N LEU A 4 1.00 1.85 -11.21
CA LEU A 4 -0.01 1.89 -10.15
C LEU A 4 -1.09 2.82 -10.70
N THR A 5 -2.20 2.23 -11.12
CA THR A 5 -3.28 2.99 -11.72
C THR A 5 -3.71 3.97 -10.64
N ASN A 6 -3.93 5.24 -11.02
CA ASN A 6 -4.38 6.27 -10.10
C ASN A 6 -5.57 5.80 -9.21
N PRO A 7 -6.54 5.00 -9.73
CA PRO A 7 -7.61 4.42 -8.93
C PRO A 7 -7.16 3.58 -7.72
N LEU A 8 -6.20 2.65 -7.86
CA LEU A 8 -5.81 1.77 -6.74
C LEU A 8 -5.18 2.56 -5.58
N LEU A 9 -4.38 3.59 -5.90
CA LEU A 9 -3.77 4.42 -4.86
C LEU A 9 -4.80 5.27 -4.13
N GLU A 10 -5.79 5.81 -4.85
CA GLU A 10 -6.89 6.54 -4.21
C GLU A 10 -7.77 5.63 -3.35
N GLU A 11 -8.05 4.39 -3.79
CA GLU A 11 -8.76 3.41 -2.96
C GLU A 11 -7.99 3.09 -1.67
N ILE A 12 -6.68 2.81 -1.78
CA ILE A 12 -5.85 2.56 -0.59
C ILE A 12 -5.88 3.76 0.33
N LYS A 13 -5.71 4.98 -0.19
CA LYS A 13 -5.75 6.22 0.60
C LYS A 13 -7.06 6.39 1.36
N GLU A 14 -8.20 6.19 0.71
CA GLU A 14 -9.50 6.29 1.37
C GLU A 14 -9.67 5.25 2.47
N CYS A 15 -8.98 4.12 2.36
CA CYS A 15 -9.03 3.06 3.35
C CYS A 15 -8.03 3.24 4.49
N GLN A 16 -6.87 3.85 4.23
CA GLN A 16 -5.97 4.30 5.28
C GLN A 16 -6.69 5.27 6.24
N LYS A 17 -7.58 6.12 5.73
CA LYS A 17 -8.40 7.04 6.54
C LYS A 17 -9.43 6.32 7.43
N ARG A 18 -9.82 5.10 7.07
CA ARG A 18 -10.79 4.29 7.82
C ARG A 18 -10.13 3.32 8.80
N ASP A 19 -8.83 3.09 8.67
CA ASP A 19 -8.05 2.22 9.55
C ASP A 19 -7.57 3.03 10.77
N GLN A 20 -8.04 2.66 11.95
CA GLN A 20 -7.72 3.35 13.19
C GLN A 20 -6.21 3.34 13.51
N LYS A 21 -5.51 2.22 13.27
CA LYS A 21 -4.07 2.11 13.55
C LYS A 21 -3.26 3.01 12.62
N LEU A 22 -3.69 3.12 11.36
CA LEU A 22 -3.04 4.00 10.40
C LEU A 22 -3.34 5.48 10.68
N MET A 23 -4.53 5.81 11.19
CA MET A 23 -4.85 7.16 11.65
C MET A 23 -4.05 7.55 12.90
N GLU A 24 -3.85 6.63 13.85
CA GLU A 24 -2.97 6.84 15.00
C GLU A 24 -1.52 7.07 14.54
N LYS A 25 -1.02 6.29 13.58
CA LYS A 25 0.28 6.53 12.96
C LYS A 25 0.35 7.88 12.26
N MET A 26 -0.70 8.29 11.55
CA MET A 26 -0.78 9.60 10.90
C MET A 26 -0.64 10.74 11.91
N ALA A 27 -1.29 10.64 13.08
CA ALA A 27 -1.11 11.61 14.15
C ALA A 27 0.35 11.65 14.65
N LEU A 28 0.98 10.49 14.88
CA LEU A 28 2.38 10.40 15.31
C LEU A 28 3.37 10.96 14.26
N ILE A 29 3.10 10.75 12.97
CA ILE A 29 3.89 11.34 11.87
C ILE A 29 3.79 12.87 11.93
N ASN A 30 2.58 13.42 12.10
CA ASN A 30 2.37 14.87 12.20
C ASN A 30 3.02 15.48 13.44
N GLU A 31 3.14 14.72 14.53
CA GLU A 31 3.87 15.11 15.74
C GLU A 31 5.40 14.95 15.62
N GLY A 32 5.91 14.43 14.48
CA GLY A 32 7.33 14.17 14.27
C GLY A 32 7.89 13.01 15.11
N LYS A 33 7.02 12.11 15.61
CA LYS A 33 7.37 10.98 16.47
C LYS A 33 7.61 9.67 15.71
N GLU A 34 7.36 9.65 14.41
CA GLU A 34 7.60 8.51 13.53
C GLU A 34 8.70 8.84 12.52
N ILE A 35 9.74 7.99 12.46
CA ILE A 35 10.91 8.16 11.56
C ILE A 35 10.82 7.29 10.32
N ASP A 36 10.16 6.13 10.43
CA ASP A 36 10.06 5.16 9.36
C ASP A 36 8.78 5.34 8.52
N PHE A 37 7.78 6.02 9.09
CA PHE A 37 6.53 6.34 8.43
C PHE A 37 6.53 7.78 7.95
N GLY A 38 5.92 8.01 6.80
CA GLY A 38 5.71 9.34 6.24
C GLY A 38 4.47 9.39 5.38
N ILE A 39 4.05 10.61 5.02
CA ILE A 39 2.93 10.85 4.11
C ILE A 39 3.53 11.41 2.82
N ASP A 40 3.17 10.82 1.67
CA ASP A 40 3.62 11.34 0.38
C ASP A 40 2.81 12.55 -0.10
N GLU A 41 3.23 13.14 -1.21
CA GLU A 41 2.57 14.31 -1.84
C GLU A 41 1.09 14.06 -2.20
N LYS A 42 0.65 12.80 -2.28
CA LYS A 42 -0.73 12.40 -2.59
C LYS A 42 -1.56 12.15 -1.33
N GLY A 43 -0.97 12.28 -0.15
CA GLY A 43 -1.61 12.01 1.13
C GLY A 43 -1.66 10.54 1.50
N VAL A 44 -0.80 9.69 0.91
CA VAL A 44 -0.74 8.25 1.20
C VAL A 44 0.33 7.98 2.26
N ILE A 45 -0.04 7.24 3.30
CA ILE A 45 0.90 6.79 4.34
C ILE A 45 1.83 5.73 3.75
N ARG A 46 3.12 5.90 3.97
CA ARG A 46 4.19 5.00 3.53
C ARG A 46 5.11 4.61 4.66
N TYR A 47 5.54 3.35 4.67
CA TYR A 47 6.59 2.84 5.55
C TYR A 47 7.86 2.58 4.74
N ARG A 48 8.92 3.35 5.00
CA ARG A 48 10.20 3.28 4.27
C ARG A 48 10.02 3.27 2.75
N GLY A 49 9.16 4.16 2.24
CA GLY A 49 8.83 4.32 0.82
C GLY A 49 7.76 3.37 0.27
N ARG A 50 7.35 2.34 1.03
CA ARG A 50 6.30 1.39 0.63
C ARG A 50 4.93 1.86 1.07
N VAL A 51 3.92 1.70 0.22
CA VAL A 51 2.52 2.07 0.53
C VAL A 51 1.99 1.19 1.66
N CYS A 52 1.53 1.80 2.74
CA CYS A 52 0.92 1.07 3.85
C CYS A 52 -0.46 0.58 3.44
N VAL A 53 -0.68 -0.74 3.50
CA VAL A 53 -1.98 -1.35 3.26
C VAL A 53 -2.63 -1.60 4.62
N PRO A 54 -3.91 -1.22 4.81
CA PRO A 54 -4.66 -1.55 6.02
C PRO A 54 -4.65 -3.06 6.31
N ASP A 55 -4.65 -3.44 7.59
CA ASP A 55 -4.66 -4.85 8.02
C ASP A 55 -6.07 -5.45 7.94
N VAL A 56 -6.58 -5.51 6.72
CA VAL A 56 -7.92 -6.01 6.40
C VAL A 56 -7.76 -7.05 5.29
N PRO A 57 -8.16 -8.32 5.51
CA PRO A 57 -7.95 -9.40 4.56
C PRO A 57 -8.43 -9.10 3.13
N GLU A 58 -9.51 -8.34 3.01
CA GLU A 58 -10.13 -7.90 1.77
C GLU A 58 -9.17 -7.05 0.91
N TRP A 59 -8.36 -6.18 1.52
CA TRP A 59 -7.39 -5.35 0.79
C TRP A 59 -6.26 -6.17 0.17
N LYS A 60 -5.78 -7.18 0.89
CA LYS A 60 -4.77 -8.09 0.36
C LYS A 60 -5.29 -8.81 -0.87
N LYS A 61 -6.55 -9.25 -0.85
CA LYS A 61 -7.21 -9.88 -2.01
C LYS A 61 -7.34 -8.88 -3.17
N MET A 62 -7.83 -7.67 -2.93
CA MET A 62 -7.98 -6.65 -3.98
C MET A 62 -6.65 -6.29 -4.65
N ILE A 63 -5.58 -6.12 -3.88
CA ILE A 63 -4.25 -5.79 -4.42
C ILE A 63 -3.69 -6.97 -5.25
N LEU A 64 -3.89 -8.21 -4.81
CA LEU A 64 -3.49 -9.40 -5.56
C LEU A 64 -4.28 -9.54 -6.87
N GLU A 65 -5.59 -9.31 -6.84
CA GLU A 65 -6.46 -9.33 -8.02
C GLU A 65 -6.07 -8.24 -9.02
N GLU A 66 -5.84 -7.01 -8.54
CA GLU A 66 -5.40 -5.91 -9.39
C GLU A 66 -4.00 -6.16 -9.96
N GLY A 67 -3.08 -6.75 -9.18
CA GLY A 67 -1.78 -7.20 -9.66
C GLY A 67 -1.89 -8.24 -10.78
N HIS A 68 -2.81 -9.19 -10.64
CA HIS A 68 -3.08 -10.20 -11.66
C HIS A 68 -3.67 -9.58 -12.94
N ARG A 69 -4.61 -8.62 -12.82
CA ARG A 69 -5.23 -7.90 -13.94
C ARG A 69 -4.26 -6.96 -14.67
N SER A 70 -3.38 -6.28 -13.94
CA SER A 70 -2.47 -5.25 -14.47
C SER A 70 -1.24 -5.79 -15.21
N GLY A 71 -1.16 -7.10 -15.42
CA GLY A 71 -0.08 -7.71 -16.20
C GLY A 71 1.23 -7.93 -15.43
N LEU A 72 1.23 -7.91 -14.09
CA LEU A 72 2.33 -8.55 -13.33
C LEU A 72 2.43 -10.06 -13.61
N SER A 73 1.41 -10.61 -14.27
CA SER A 73 1.27 -12.00 -14.72
C SER A 73 2.05 -12.35 -16.00
N ILE A 74 2.89 -11.47 -16.56
CA ILE A 74 3.69 -11.80 -17.78
C ILE A 74 4.77 -12.90 -17.51
N HIS A 75 4.79 -13.44 -16.28
CA HIS A 75 5.54 -14.58 -15.72
C HIS A 75 6.99 -14.31 -15.34
N PRO A 76 7.32 -14.58 -14.06
CA PRO A 76 7.49 -15.93 -13.53
C PRO A 76 6.60 -16.22 -12.29
N GLY A 77 5.43 -16.84 -12.46
CA GLY A 77 4.61 -17.39 -11.36
C GLY A 77 4.02 -16.39 -10.33
N VAL A 78 3.00 -16.85 -9.59
CA VAL A 78 2.35 -16.09 -8.50
C VAL A 78 3.33 -15.62 -7.42
N THR A 79 4.43 -16.35 -7.24
CA THR A 79 5.48 -16.05 -6.26
C THR A 79 6.24 -14.78 -6.61
N GLN A 80 6.59 -14.54 -7.89
CA GLN A 80 7.30 -13.33 -8.29
C GLN A 80 6.40 -12.10 -8.17
N MET A 81 5.13 -12.21 -8.57
CA MET A 81 4.15 -11.15 -8.40
C MET A 81 4.03 -10.75 -6.92
N TYR A 82 3.94 -11.73 -6.01
CA TYR A 82 3.88 -11.44 -4.59
C TYR A 82 5.15 -10.77 -4.05
N GLN A 83 6.32 -11.18 -4.54
CA GLN A 83 7.59 -10.53 -4.19
C GLN A 83 7.65 -9.09 -4.68
N ASP A 84 7.16 -8.81 -5.89
CA ASP A 84 7.15 -7.46 -6.45
C ASP A 84 6.13 -6.56 -5.74
N LEU A 85 4.95 -7.10 -5.39
CA LEU A 85 4.00 -6.40 -4.54
C LEU A 85 4.58 -6.09 -3.17
N LYS A 86 5.34 -7.00 -2.55
CA LYS A 86 6.04 -6.76 -1.27
C LYS A 86 7.12 -5.67 -1.33
N LYS A 87 7.63 -5.34 -2.52
CA LYS A 87 8.56 -4.21 -2.70
C LYS A 87 7.83 -2.87 -2.73
N LEU A 88 6.55 -2.85 -3.11
CA LEU A 88 5.74 -1.64 -3.25
C LEU A 88 4.85 -1.38 -2.05
N PHE A 89 4.34 -2.45 -1.45
CA PHE A 89 3.36 -2.42 -0.37
C PHE A 89 3.98 -2.94 0.92
N TRP A 90 3.58 -2.32 2.02
CA TRP A 90 3.86 -2.76 3.36
C TRP A 90 2.55 -3.15 4.03
N TRP A 91 2.59 -4.31 4.67
CA TRP A 91 1.51 -4.90 5.45
C TRP A 91 2.12 -5.19 6.83
N PRO A 92 1.42 -4.87 7.94
CA PRO A 92 1.87 -5.21 9.28
C PRO A 92 1.91 -6.73 9.53
#